data_AF-A0A3E0KRK2-F1
#
_entry.id   AF-A0A3E0KRK2-F1
#
_cell.length_a   1.000
_cell.length_b   1.000
_cell.length_c   1.000
_cell.angle_alpha   90.00
_cell.angle_beta   90.00
_cell.angle_gamma   90.00
#
_symmetry.space_group_name_H-M   'P 1'
#
loop_
_entity.id
_entity.type
_entity.pdbx_description
1 polymer ?
#
loop_
_entity_poly.entity_id
_entity_poly.type
_entity_poly.pdbx_seq_one_letter_code
_entity_poly.pdbx_strand_id
1 'polypeptide(L)'
;MDLVNEIQAREAPLAELYGQVERAVSNPTARQLALQMLRAQRFQLATLDLLAKDQVPEKFHCFGRITHDDVNLRSGPSAREPRTGTLQRGTMVIVQEFQGNWAHVQVSGGKSGWIFKDYVRCEY
;
A
#
# COMPACT_ATOMS: atom_id res chain seq x y z
N MET A 1 -4.59 -14.62 -15.45
CA MET A 1 -3.18 -14.46 -15.03
C MET A 1 -2.33 -13.93 -16.16
N ASP A 2 -2.40 -14.51 -17.36
CA ASP A 2 -1.59 -14.08 -18.52
C ASP A 2 -1.76 -12.60 -18.88
N LEU A 3 -3.00 -12.11 -18.93
CA LEU A 3 -3.26 -10.69 -19.23
C LEU A 3 -2.73 -9.74 -18.15
N VAL A 4 -2.82 -10.11 -16.87
CA VAL A 4 -2.29 -9.28 -15.76
C VAL A 4 -0.77 -9.17 -15.87
N ASN A 5 -0.11 -10.29 -16.14
CA ASN A 5 1.34 -10.32 -16.34
C ASN A 5 1.76 -9.53 -17.58
N GLU A 6 0.98 -9.57 -18.67
CA GLU A 6 1.22 -8.78 -19.87
C GLU A 6 1.11 -7.27 -19.59
N ILE A 7 0.04 -6.84 -18.91
CA ILE A 7 -0.15 -5.44 -18.52
C ILE A 7 1.00 -5.00 -17.61
N GLN A 8 1.35 -5.80 -16.60
CA GLN A 8 2.45 -5.49 -15.68
C GLN A 8 3.79 -5.34 -16.41
N ALA A 9 4.09 -6.20 -17.40
CA ALA A 9 5.30 -6.09 -18.19
C ALA A 9 5.36 -4.80 -19.04
N ARG A 10 4.21 -4.34 -19.55
CA ARG A 10 4.10 -3.08 -20.28
C ARG A 10 4.22 -1.86 -19.37
N GLU A 11 3.67 -1.94 -18.16
CA GLU A 11 3.53 -0.81 -17.24
C GLU A 11 4.72 -0.61 -16.30
N ALA A 12 5.45 -1.68 -15.95
CA ALA A 12 6.57 -1.59 -15.00
C ALA A 12 7.66 -0.59 -15.46
N PRO A 13 8.06 -0.56 -16.75
CA PRO A 13 9.03 0.43 -17.24
C PRO A 13 8.53 1.88 -17.15
N LEU A 14 7.22 2.12 -17.22
CA LEU A 14 6.65 3.48 -17.18
C LEU A 14 6.90 4.16 -15.84
N ALA A 15 6.97 3.40 -14.74
CA ALA A 15 7.28 3.97 -13.43
C ALA A 15 8.66 4.63 -13.38
N GLU A 16 9.65 4.08 -14.11
CA GLU A 16 10.97 4.71 -14.21
C GLU A 16 10.91 5.98 -15.06
N LEU A 17 10.18 5.95 -16.18
CA LEU A 17 9.99 7.13 -17.03
C LEU A 17 9.29 8.28 -16.28
N TYR A 18 8.23 8.00 -15.52
CA TYR A 18 7.59 9.01 -14.67
C TYR A 18 8.55 9.54 -13.59
N GLY A 19 9.42 8.69 -13.05
CA GLY A 19 10.48 9.10 -12.14
C GLY A 19 11.52 10.02 -12.79
N GLN A 20 11.83 9.84 -14.07
CA GLN A 20 12.72 10.73 -14.82
C GLN A 20 12.05 12.08 -15.10
N VAL A 21 10.75 12.07 -15.46
CA VAL A 21 9.96 13.30 -15.65
C VAL A 21 9.95 14.13 -14.37
N GLU A 22 9.67 13.51 -13.22
CA GLU A 22 9.67 14.20 -11.93
C GLU A 22 11.01 14.87 -11.61
N ARG A 23 12.13 14.16 -11.87
CA ARG A 23 13.49 14.67 -11.65
C ARG A 23 13.88 15.79 -12.61
N ALA A 24 13.35 15.79 -13.83
CA ALA A 24 13.68 16.77 -14.87
C ALA A 24 12.91 18.10 -14.71
N VAL A 25 11.80 18.11 -13.99
CA VAL A 25 10.93 19.28 -13.86
C VAL A 25 11.36 20.18 -12.70
N SER A 26 11.82 21.39 -13.02
CA SER A 26 12.26 22.37 -12.03
C SER A 26 11.12 23.17 -11.37
N ASN A 27 9.97 23.34 -12.06
CA ASN A 27 8.84 24.10 -11.53
C ASN A 27 8.15 23.31 -10.40
N PRO A 28 7.92 23.89 -9.19
CA PRO A 28 7.37 23.15 -8.05
C PRO A 28 6.00 22.52 -8.30
N THR A 29 5.07 23.26 -8.94
CA THR A 29 3.72 22.76 -9.23
C THR A 29 3.76 21.63 -10.25
N ALA A 30 4.52 21.79 -11.33
CA ALA A 30 4.67 20.75 -12.34
C ALA A 30 5.36 19.50 -11.79
N ARG A 31 6.34 19.67 -10.90
CA ARG A 31 6.99 18.56 -10.19
C ARG A 31 6.01 17.83 -9.28
N GLN A 32 5.13 18.58 -8.59
CA GLN A 32 4.06 17.98 -7.80
C GLN A 32 3.09 17.16 -8.66
N LEU A 33 2.71 17.65 -9.85
CA LEU A 33 1.90 16.88 -10.80
C LEU A 33 2.61 15.62 -11.29
N ALA A 34 3.91 15.71 -11.64
CA ALA A 34 4.71 14.56 -12.02
C ALA A 34 4.81 13.51 -10.90
N LEU A 35 4.94 13.95 -9.64
CA LEU A 35 4.88 13.07 -8.47
C LEU A 35 3.52 12.36 -8.35
N GLN A 36 2.41 13.04 -8.65
CA GLN A 36 1.08 12.40 -8.63
C GLN A 36 0.97 11.32 -9.71
N MET A 37 1.46 11.60 -10.93
CA MET A 37 1.49 10.60 -12.01
C MET A 37 2.32 9.38 -11.64
N LEU A 38 3.51 9.60 -11.06
CA LEU A 38 4.37 8.51 -10.58
C LEU A 38 3.70 7.67 -9.49
N ARG A 39 2.98 8.31 -8.55
CA ARG A 39 2.23 7.61 -7.49
C ARG A 39 1.10 6.76 -8.09
N ALA A 40 0.34 7.32 -9.03
CA ALA A 40 -0.71 6.60 -9.73
C ALA A 40 -0.16 5.38 -10.49
N GLN A 41 0.97 5.52 -11.20
CA GLN A 41 1.60 4.40 -11.89
C GLN A 41 2.03 3.29 -10.93
N ARG A 42 2.64 3.66 -9.80
CA ARG A 42 3.06 2.68 -8.78
C ARG A 42 1.87 1.99 -8.12
N PHE A 43 0.78 2.72 -7.90
CA PHE A 43 -0.47 2.17 -7.39
C PHE A 43 -1.06 1.12 -8.35
N GLN A 44 -1.09 1.43 -9.64
CA GLN A 44 -1.57 0.50 -10.66
C GLN A 44 -0.74 -0.78 -10.69
N LEU A 45 0.58 -0.66 -10.65
CA LEU A 45 1.49 -1.81 -10.57
C LEU A 45 1.30 -2.64 -9.29
N ALA A 46 1.10 -2.00 -8.14
CA ALA A 46 0.80 -2.70 -6.90
C ALA A 46 -0.52 -3.47 -6.97
N THR A 47 -1.53 -2.91 -7.64
CA THR A 47 -2.81 -3.57 -7.86
C THR A 47 -2.67 -4.79 -8.76
N LEU A 48 -1.93 -4.66 -9.87
CA LEU A 48 -1.64 -5.78 -10.77
C LEU A 48 -0.88 -6.91 -10.07
N ASP A 49 0.08 -6.58 -9.20
CA ASP A 49 0.83 -7.57 -8.43
C ASP A 49 -0.08 -8.41 -7.50
N LEU A 50 -1.08 -7.79 -6.86
CA LEU A 50 -2.06 -8.53 -6.05
C LEU A 50 -2.90 -9.49 -6.89
N LEU A 51 -3.36 -9.02 -8.05
CA LEU A 51 -4.13 -9.84 -9.00
C LEU A 51 -3.27 -10.98 -9.55
N ALA A 52 -1.98 -10.77 -9.78
CA ALA A 52 -1.04 -11.76 -10.30
C ALA A 52 -0.61 -12.80 -9.26
N LYS A 53 -0.70 -12.49 -7.96
CA LYS A 53 -0.29 -13.40 -6.87
C LYS A 53 -1.45 -14.16 -6.23
N ASP A 54 -2.69 -13.91 -6.67
CA ASP A 54 -3.91 -14.41 -6.02
C ASP A 54 -3.94 -14.10 -4.51
N GLN A 55 -3.34 -12.98 -4.12
CA GLN A 55 -3.28 -12.48 -2.74
C GLN A 55 -4.34 -11.40 -2.49
N VAL A 56 -5.42 -11.42 -3.28
CA VAL A 56 -6.52 -10.48 -3.19
C VAL A 56 -7.31 -10.79 -1.91
N PRO A 57 -7.43 -9.83 -0.96
CA PRO A 57 -8.20 -10.08 0.25
C PRO A 57 -9.69 -10.18 -0.06
N GLU A 58 -10.44 -10.93 0.75
CA GLU A 58 -11.91 -11.02 0.66
C GLU A 58 -12.58 -9.65 0.79
N LYS A 59 -11.99 -8.76 1.59
CA LYS A 59 -12.41 -7.38 1.76
C LYS A 59 -11.27 -6.44 1.38
N PHE A 60 -11.60 -5.38 0.66
CA PHE A 60 -10.68 -4.31 0.33
C PHE A 60 -11.31 -2.97 0.70
N HIS A 61 -10.61 -2.19 1.52
CA HIS A 61 -10.98 -0.82 1.83
C HIS A 61 -10.06 0.19 1.13
N CYS A 62 -8.76 0.10 1.35
CA CYS A 62 -7.77 0.98 0.74
C CYS A 62 -6.38 0.35 0.77
N PHE A 63 -5.46 0.89 -0.04
CA PHE A 63 -4.03 0.76 0.25
C PHE A 63 -3.66 1.77 1.31
N GLY A 64 -2.88 1.36 2.31
CA GLY A 64 -2.47 2.19 3.43
C GLY A 64 -0.95 2.25 3.58
N ARG A 65 -0.48 3.34 4.17
CA ARG A 65 0.90 3.46 4.65
C ARG A 65 0.91 3.63 6.16
N ILE A 66 1.78 2.87 6.82
CA ILE A 66 2.03 3.02 8.26
C ILE A 66 2.71 4.37 8.53
N THR A 67 2.16 5.12 9.48
CA THR A 67 2.55 6.51 9.79
C THR A 67 3.38 6.64 11.06
N HIS A 68 3.63 5.55 11.79
CA HIS A 68 4.36 5.53 13.05
C HIS A 68 5.42 4.43 13.07
N ASP A 69 6.44 4.59 13.90
CA ASP A 69 7.47 3.58 14.13
C ASP A 69 6.97 2.55 15.15
N ASP A 70 7.48 1.33 15.06
CA ASP A 70 7.18 0.23 15.98
C ASP A 70 5.68 -0.04 16.23
N VAL A 71 4.86 0.02 15.19
CA VAL A 71 3.42 -0.23 15.27
C VAL A 71 3.15 -1.71 15.52
N ASN A 72 2.55 -2.03 16.66
CA ASN A 72 2.20 -3.40 17.02
C ASN A 72 1.10 -3.95 16.11
N LEU A 73 1.39 -5.05 15.42
CA LEU A 73 0.40 -5.88 14.74
C LEU A 73 -0.16 -6.89 15.75
N ARG A 74 -1.48 -6.95 15.90
CA ARG A 74 -2.16 -7.78 16.89
C ARG A 74 -3.05 -8.85 16.25
N SER A 75 -3.35 -9.91 17.00
CA SER A 75 -4.25 -10.99 16.56
C SER A 75 -5.71 -10.56 16.48
N GLY A 76 -6.12 -9.51 17.20
CA GLY A 76 -7.50 -9.01 17.21
C GLY A 76 -7.62 -7.51 17.47
N PRO A 77 -8.84 -6.94 17.33
CA PRO A 77 -9.12 -5.51 17.41
C PRO A 77 -9.18 -5.01 18.87
N SER A 78 -8.12 -5.26 19.65
CA SER A 78 -8.02 -4.82 21.04
C SER A 78 -6.57 -4.73 21.50
N ALA A 79 -6.28 -3.80 22.42
CA ALA A 79 -4.94 -3.64 22.98
C ALA A 79 -4.51 -4.81 23.89
N ARG A 80 -5.48 -5.65 24.29
CA ARG A 80 -5.24 -6.86 25.09
C ARG A 80 -4.87 -8.07 24.24
N GLU A 81 -5.13 -8.02 22.94
CA GLU A 81 -4.84 -9.12 22.03
C GLU A 81 -3.33 -9.30 21.82
N PRO A 82 -2.82 -10.55 21.76
CA PRO A 82 -1.41 -10.82 21.53
C PRO A 82 -0.81 -10.04 20.36
N ARG A 83 0.42 -9.56 20.55
CA ARG A 83 1.22 -8.98 19.47
C ARG A 83 1.78 -10.11 18.61
N THR A 84 1.43 -10.10 17.33
CA THR A 84 1.89 -11.07 16.32
C THR A 84 3.04 -10.53 15.48
N GLY A 85 3.36 -9.23 15.59
CA GLY A 85 4.51 -8.60 14.95
C GLY A 85 4.56 -7.09 15.18
N THR A 86 5.48 -6.45 14.47
CA THR A 86 5.68 -5.00 14.50
C THR A 86 5.90 -4.49 13.09
N LEU A 87 5.27 -3.37 12.74
CA LEU A 87 5.41 -2.69 11.46
C LEU A 87 6.15 -1.37 11.64
N GLN A 88 6.98 -1.03 10.67
CA GLN A 88 7.75 0.21 10.70
C GLN A 88 7.04 1.30 9.90
N ARG A 89 7.40 2.55 10.17
CA ARG A 89 6.92 3.69 9.39
C ARG A 89 7.23 3.49 7.92
N GLY A 90 6.28 3.84 7.08
CA GLY A 90 6.41 3.70 5.64
C GLY A 90 6.07 2.32 5.09
N THR A 91 5.88 1.30 5.95
CA THR A 91 5.37 -0.01 5.52
C THR A 91 4.04 0.16 4.79
N MET A 92 3.94 -0.43 3.61
CA MET A 92 2.70 -0.49 2.83
C MET A 92 1.86 -1.65 3.31
N VAL A 93 0.55 -1.42 3.41
CA VAL A 93 -0.45 -2.40 3.81
C VAL A 93 -1.68 -2.31 2.93
N ILE A 94 -2.46 -3.38 2.89
CA ILE A 94 -3.83 -3.34 2.39
C ILE A 94 -4.74 -3.29 3.61
N VAL A 95 -5.53 -2.23 3.74
CA VAL A 95 -6.58 -2.16 4.74
C VAL A 95 -7.77 -2.95 4.20
N GLN A 96 -8.12 -4.03 4.89
CA GLN A 96 -9.24 -4.88 4.53
C GLN A 96 -10.55 -4.31 5.07
N GLU A 97 -10.54 -3.88 6.34
CA GLU A 97 -11.67 -3.24 6.99
C GLU A 97 -11.27 -2.41 8.23
N PHE A 98 -12.20 -1.60 8.71
CA PHE A 98 -12.12 -0.94 10.01
C PHE A 98 -13.18 -1.48 10.96
N GLN A 99 -12.78 -1.76 12.21
CA GLN A 99 -13.66 -2.15 13.30
C GLN A 99 -13.40 -1.26 14.52
N GLY A 100 -14.29 -0.30 14.76
CA GLY A 100 -14.12 0.70 15.81
C GLY A 100 -12.85 1.53 15.61
N ASN A 101 -11.87 1.35 16.50
CA ASN A 101 -10.57 2.04 16.43
C ASN A 101 -9.46 1.20 15.82
N TRP A 102 -9.80 0.07 15.21
CA TRP A 102 -8.83 -0.87 14.66
C TRP A 102 -8.97 -1.00 13.15
N ALA A 103 -7.84 -1.13 12.48
CA ALA A 103 -7.75 -1.47 11.07
C ALA A 103 -7.27 -2.91 10.96
N HIS A 104 -8.01 -3.74 10.24
CA HIS A 104 -7.52 -5.06 9.83
C HIS A 104 -6.70 -4.87 8.57
N VAL A 105 -5.41 -5.23 8.63
CA VAL A 105 -4.45 -4.97 7.57
C VAL A 105 -3.76 -6.24 7.15
N GLN A 106 -3.45 -6.33 5.86
CA GLN A 106 -2.59 -7.35 5.27
C GLN A 106 -1.27 -6.70 4.85
N VAL A 107 -0.16 -7.31 5.23
CA VAL A 107 1.20 -6.92 4.82
C VAL A 107 1.71 -7.82 3.69
N SER A 108 2.85 -7.45 3.10
CA SER A 108 3.53 -8.27 2.09
C SER A 108 3.73 -9.71 2.57
N GLY A 109 3.45 -10.68 1.70
CA GLY A 109 3.53 -12.11 2.03
C GLY A 109 2.25 -12.69 2.64
N GLY A 110 1.15 -11.94 2.66
CA GLY A 110 -0.19 -12.43 3.03
C GLY A 110 -0.47 -12.49 4.53
N LYS A 111 0.48 -12.07 5.38
CA LYS A 111 0.25 -11.99 6.83
C LYS A 111 -0.74 -10.85 7.13
N SER A 112 -1.74 -11.14 7.95
CA SER A 112 -2.74 -10.15 8.39
C SER A 112 -2.76 -9.97 9.90
N GLY A 113 -3.34 -8.86 10.34
CA GLY A 113 -3.59 -8.57 11.75
C GLY A 113 -4.17 -7.18 11.94
N TRP A 114 -4.30 -6.79 13.21
CA TRP A 114 -4.98 -5.56 13.60
C TRP A 114 -3.99 -4.52 14.11
N ILE A 115 -4.16 -3.28 13.65
CA ILE A 115 -3.43 -2.10 14.14
C ILE A 115 -4.42 -1.02 14.56
N PHE A 116 -3.97 -0.08 15.39
CA PHE A 116 -4.78 1.09 15.70
C PHE A 116 -4.93 1.96 14.45
N LYS A 117 -6.16 2.37 14.13
CA LYS A 117 -6.48 2.99 12.83
C LYS A 117 -5.71 4.29 12.55
N ASP A 118 -5.37 5.06 13.58
CA ASP A 118 -4.65 6.34 13.41
C ASP A 118 -3.19 6.14 12.97
N TYR A 119 -2.69 4.90 13.03
CA TYR A 119 -1.34 4.54 12.58
C TYR A 119 -1.28 4.15 11.10
N VAL A 120 -2.42 4.16 10.40
CA VAL A 120 -2.48 3.94 8.96
C VAL A 120 -3.15 5.11 8.27
N ARG A 121 -2.55 5.56 7.17
CA ARG A 121 -3.14 6.55 6.27
C ARG A 121 -3.43 5.87 4.94
N CYS A 122 -4.71 5.87 4.54
CA CYS A 122 -5.08 5.45 3.20
C CYS A 122 -4.43 6.36 2.14
N GLU A 123 -3.86 5.76 1.12
CA GLU A 123 -3.37 6.43 -0.08
C GLU A 123 -4.44 6.28 -1.17
N TYR A 124 -4.80 7.40 -1.80
CA TYR A 124 -5.71 7.49 -2.93
C TYR A 124 -4.92 7.91 -4.17
#